data_AF-A0A2S8GAQ9-F1
#
_entry.id   AF-A0A2S8GAQ9-F1
#
_cell.length_a   1.000
_cell.length_b   1.000
_cell.length_c   1.000
_cell.angle_alpha   90.00
_cell.angle_beta   90.00
_cell.angle_gamma   90.00
#
_symmetry.space_group_name_H-M   'P 1'
#
loop_
_entity.id
_entity.type
_entity.pdbx_description
1 polymer ?
#
loop_
_entity_poly.entity_id
_entity_poly.type
_entity_poly.pdbx_seq_one_letter_code
_entity_poly.pdbx_strand_id
1 'polypeptide(L)'
;MTRQLLQILICLTPLCGCVPALDSSGGPEVVWGDRGISSGKFEKPRAVAIDANDQLYIVDMTARIQVFDRDGTFLRAWQIPEYYRGRPSGLSFNNAGDLLIADTHYNRMLVYTSDGRKLDEQTIGGVEGHGPGEFGFVTDAVQDSQGNYYIGEYGQFDRIQKFTPDGQYLFEWGGHGSEPGQFVRPQNIAIDEQDHIWVADACNHRIQVFDATGDKAELIKIWGKSGEQPGELSYPYDLVLDGQGHVYVIEFGNHRLQKFTLEGESLGVWGGNGREPGQLFCPWALALDSQGRVHVIDSNNHRVQRVKL
;
A
#
# COMPACT_ATOMS: atom_id res chain seq x y z
N MET A 1 -39.05 66.50 -26.21
CA MET A 1 -38.43 65.27 -26.75
C MET A 1 -36.99 65.22 -26.27
N THR A 2 -36.75 64.54 -25.15
CA THR A 2 -35.45 64.48 -24.48
C THR A 2 -35.13 63.00 -24.26
N ARG A 3 -34.04 62.54 -24.89
CA ARG A 3 -33.53 61.16 -24.83
C ARG A 3 -32.82 60.95 -23.49
N GLN A 4 -33.14 59.88 -22.76
CA GLN A 4 -32.33 59.37 -21.66
C GLN A 4 -31.50 58.17 -22.14
N LEU A 5 -30.19 58.25 -21.89
CA LEU A 5 -29.22 57.18 -22.07
C LEU A 5 -29.36 56.14 -20.94
N LEU A 6 -29.39 54.86 -21.30
CA LEU A 6 -29.31 53.73 -20.37
C LEU A 6 -27.84 53.30 -20.26
N GLN A 7 -27.21 53.53 -19.10
CA GLN A 7 -25.91 52.95 -18.76
C GLN A 7 -26.10 51.52 -18.27
N ILE A 8 -25.48 50.55 -18.95
CA ILE A 8 -25.40 49.16 -18.52
C ILE A 8 -24.19 49.03 -17.58
N LEU A 9 -24.46 48.74 -16.31
CA LEU A 9 -23.45 48.45 -15.30
C LEU A 9 -23.13 46.94 -15.35
N ILE A 10 -21.95 46.58 -15.86
CA ILE A 10 -21.46 45.20 -15.83
C ILE A 10 -20.88 44.95 -14.44
N CYS A 11 -21.57 44.12 -13.65
CA CYS A 11 -21.11 43.65 -12.36
C CYS A 11 -20.16 42.46 -12.58
N LEU A 12 -18.85 42.70 -12.50
CA LEU A 12 -17.83 41.65 -12.43
C LEU A 12 -17.77 41.13 -10.99
N THR A 13 -18.36 39.97 -10.74
CA THR A 13 -18.15 39.23 -9.50
C THR A 13 -16.85 38.43 -9.60
N PRO A 14 -15.94 38.49 -8.61
CA PRO A 14 -14.82 37.57 -8.56
C PRO A 14 -15.39 36.20 -8.17
N LEU A 15 -15.21 35.21 -9.04
CA LEU A 15 -15.38 33.80 -8.70
C LEU A 15 -14.29 33.43 -7.69
N CYS A 16 -14.58 33.63 -6.41
CA CYS A 16 -13.86 32.99 -5.33
C CYS A 16 -14.17 31.50 -5.44
N GLY A 17 -13.26 30.74 -6.03
CA GLY A 17 -13.31 29.29 -6.07
C GLY A 17 -13.14 28.75 -4.65
N CYS A 18 -14.25 28.65 -3.91
CA CYS A 18 -14.31 27.80 -2.74
C CYS A 18 -14.13 26.36 -3.23
N VAL A 19 -12.92 25.81 -3.06
CA VAL A 19 -12.75 24.36 -3.00
C VAL A 19 -13.68 23.89 -1.88
N PRO A 20 -14.67 23.03 -2.15
CA PRO A 20 -15.51 22.52 -1.08
C PRO A 20 -14.59 21.83 -0.06
N ALA A 21 -14.67 22.25 1.20
CA ALA A 21 -14.02 21.55 2.29
C ALA A 21 -14.54 20.12 2.27
N LEU A 22 -13.64 19.18 1.98
CA LEU A 22 -13.93 17.76 2.03
C LEU A 22 -14.38 17.39 3.43
N ASP A 23 -15.48 16.65 3.48
CA ASP A 23 -16.16 16.22 4.70
C ASP A 23 -15.24 15.27 5.49
N SER A 24 -14.42 15.84 6.38
CA SER A 24 -13.49 15.10 7.26
C SER A 24 -14.17 14.56 8.52
N SER A 25 -15.50 14.41 8.52
CA SER A 25 -16.30 14.29 9.73
C SER A 25 -16.93 12.91 9.98
N GLY A 26 -16.71 11.93 9.09
CA GLY A 26 -17.18 10.56 9.29
C GLY A 26 -16.24 9.76 10.20
N GLY A 27 -16.74 9.33 11.37
CA GLY A 27 -16.10 8.26 12.13
C GLY A 27 -15.99 6.96 11.30
N PRO A 28 -15.13 6.02 11.70
CA PRO A 28 -15.02 4.74 10.99
C PRO A 28 -16.38 4.02 10.99
N GLU A 29 -16.70 3.35 9.89
CA GLU A 29 -17.92 2.55 9.76
C GLU A 29 -17.87 1.34 10.71
N VAL A 30 -16.71 0.72 10.81
CA VAL A 30 -16.45 -0.46 11.65
C VAL A 30 -15.05 -0.36 12.22
N VAL A 31 -14.92 -0.72 13.49
CA VAL A 31 -13.64 -0.92 14.18
C VAL A 31 -13.67 -2.31 14.80
N TRP A 32 -12.65 -3.11 14.53
CA TRP A 32 -12.58 -4.48 15.01
C TRP A 32 -11.14 -4.93 15.22
N GLY A 33 -10.97 -5.96 16.05
CA GLY A 33 -9.67 -6.41 16.52
C GLY A 33 -9.26 -5.75 17.84
N ASP A 34 -8.44 -6.48 18.59
CA ASP A 34 -7.84 -6.05 19.85
C ASP A 34 -6.48 -6.72 20.00
N ARG A 35 -5.69 -6.25 20.97
CA ARG A 35 -4.41 -6.88 21.28
C ARG A 35 -4.56 -8.34 21.74
N GLY A 36 -3.83 -9.24 21.11
CA GLY A 36 -3.66 -10.63 21.56
C GLY A 36 -3.37 -11.62 20.44
N ILE A 37 -3.28 -12.90 20.82
CA ILE A 37 -2.88 -14.01 19.93
C ILE A 37 -4.02 -15.03 19.65
N SER A 38 -5.26 -14.74 20.05
CA SER A 38 -6.43 -15.55 19.69
C SER A 38 -6.97 -15.13 18.33
N SER A 39 -7.90 -15.90 17.75
CA SER A 39 -8.64 -15.50 16.55
C SER A 39 -9.30 -14.13 16.74
N GLY A 40 -9.21 -13.27 15.72
CA GLY A 40 -9.74 -11.90 15.75
C GLY A 40 -8.95 -10.93 16.62
N LYS A 41 -7.83 -11.35 17.20
CA LYS A 41 -6.90 -10.48 17.92
C LYS A 41 -5.57 -10.40 17.20
N PHE A 42 -4.84 -9.30 17.38
CA PHE A 42 -3.58 -9.05 16.69
C PHE A 42 -2.46 -8.65 17.65
N GLU A 43 -1.23 -9.08 17.36
CA GLU A 43 -0.03 -8.45 17.91
C GLU A 43 0.62 -7.61 16.81
N LYS A 44 0.27 -6.31 16.75
CA LYS A 44 0.73 -5.35 15.74
C LYS A 44 0.54 -5.89 14.31
N PRO A 45 -0.70 -5.88 13.79
CA PRO A 45 -0.95 -6.29 12.41
C PRO A 45 -0.15 -5.39 11.47
N ARG A 46 0.47 -5.94 10.43
CA ARG A 46 1.44 -5.21 9.58
C ARG A 46 1.01 -5.07 8.14
N ALA A 47 0.47 -6.14 7.55
CA ALA A 47 0.06 -6.12 6.15
C ALA A 47 -1.31 -6.74 5.99
N VAL A 48 -2.00 -6.31 4.94
CA VAL A 48 -3.30 -6.81 4.54
C VAL A 48 -3.35 -6.96 3.03
N ALA A 49 -3.97 -8.05 2.57
CA ALA A 49 -4.44 -8.19 1.19
C ALA A 49 -5.93 -8.51 1.21
N ILE A 50 -6.63 -8.20 0.13
CA ILE A 50 -8.05 -8.48 -0.02
C ILE A 50 -8.29 -9.24 -1.32
N ASP A 51 -9.07 -10.32 -1.25
CA ASP A 51 -9.39 -11.11 -2.44
C ASP A 51 -10.66 -10.61 -3.15
N ALA A 52 -10.97 -11.19 -4.31
CA ALA A 52 -12.14 -10.81 -5.12
C ALA A 52 -13.50 -11.05 -4.43
N ASN A 53 -13.54 -11.76 -3.30
CA ASN A 53 -14.74 -11.97 -2.50
C ASN A 53 -14.83 -11.00 -1.30
N ASP A 54 -13.93 -10.01 -1.24
CA ASP A 54 -13.71 -9.11 -0.10
C ASP A 54 -13.36 -9.84 1.20
N GLN A 55 -12.59 -10.93 1.11
CA GLN A 55 -11.95 -11.52 2.30
C GLN A 55 -10.61 -10.85 2.56
N LEU A 56 -10.41 -10.36 3.78
CA LEU A 56 -9.18 -9.71 4.22
C LEU A 56 -8.22 -10.73 4.82
N TYR A 57 -7.01 -10.80 4.30
CA TYR A 57 -5.90 -11.63 4.78
C TYR A 57 -4.94 -10.71 5.50
N ILE A 58 -4.81 -10.86 6.81
CA ILE A 58 -4.01 -9.96 7.65
C ILE A 58 -2.91 -10.76 8.32
N VAL A 59 -1.68 -10.25 8.23
CA VAL A 59 -0.54 -10.78 8.96
C VAL A 59 -0.15 -9.89 10.11
N ASP A 60 0.21 -10.48 11.25
CA ASP A 60 0.71 -9.78 12.42
C ASP A 60 2.17 -10.14 12.75
N MET A 61 2.75 -9.51 13.77
CA MET A 61 4.16 -9.75 14.15
C MET A 61 4.44 -11.17 14.67
N THR A 62 3.41 -12.01 14.83
CA THR A 62 3.58 -13.43 15.15
C THR A 62 3.69 -14.31 13.90
N ALA A 63 3.70 -13.71 12.71
CA ALA A 63 3.69 -14.38 11.40
C ALA A 63 2.48 -15.31 11.19
N ARG A 64 1.39 -15.00 11.89
CA ARG A 64 0.10 -15.65 11.72
C ARG A 64 -0.71 -14.87 10.69
N ILE A 65 -1.23 -15.59 9.70
CA ILE A 65 -2.22 -15.07 8.76
C ILE A 65 -3.60 -15.37 9.33
N GLN A 66 -4.44 -14.35 9.41
CA GLN A 66 -5.84 -14.49 9.75
C GLN A 66 -6.68 -13.93 8.60
N VAL A 67 -7.73 -14.67 8.23
CA VAL A 67 -8.64 -14.30 7.14
C VAL A 67 -9.99 -13.92 7.73
N PHE A 68 -10.53 -12.79 7.28
CA PHE A 68 -11.79 -12.22 7.72
C PHE A 68 -12.70 -11.93 6.53
N ASP A 69 -14.01 -11.87 6.75
CA ASP A 69 -14.90 -11.22 5.78
C ASP A 69 -14.74 -9.69 5.84
N ARG A 70 -15.41 -8.99 4.92
CA ARG A 70 -15.42 -7.53 4.84
C ARG A 70 -15.86 -6.82 6.12
N ASP A 71 -16.59 -7.48 7.01
CA ASP A 71 -17.15 -6.91 8.25
C ASP A 71 -16.32 -7.28 9.49
N GLY A 72 -15.18 -7.96 9.31
CA GLY A 72 -14.27 -8.34 10.39
C GLY A 72 -14.62 -9.66 11.08
N THR A 73 -15.52 -10.46 10.51
CA THR A 73 -15.81 -11.80 11.03
C THR A 73 -14.67 -12.74 10.69
N PHE A 74 -14.08 -13.37 11.71
CA PHE A 74 -13.02 -14.36 11.53
C PHE A 74 -13.51 -15.58 10.73
N LEU A 75 -12.74 -15.97 9.71
CA LEU A 75 -13.03 -17.12 8.86
C LEU A 75 -12.06 -18.29 9.10
N ARG A 76 -10.76 -18.01 9.04
CA ARG A 76 -9.69 -19.03 9.16
C ARG A 76 -8.35 -18.39 9.49
N ALA A 77 -7.37 -19.21 9.87
CA ALA A 77 -6.01 -18.78 10.10
C ALA A 77 -5.00 -19.91 9.88
N TRP A 78 -3.76 -19.53 9.59
CA TRP A 78 -2.62 -20.44 9.59
C TRP A 78 -1.36 -19.69 10.03
N GLN A 79 -0.31 -20.45 10.31
CA GLN A 79 0.98 -19.96 10.75
C GLN A 79 1.99 -20.12 9.61
N ILE A 80 2.77 -19.08 9.30
CA ILE A 80 3.90 -19.20 8.39
C ILE A 80 4.99 -20.03 9.10
N PRO A 81 5.56 -21.06 8.45
CA PRO A 81 6.64 -21.86 9.01
C PRO A 81 7.88 -20.97 9.16
N GLU A 82 8.72 -21.25 10.17
CA GLU A 82 9.93 -20.47 10.44
C GLU A 82 9.61 -18.99 10.77
N TYR A 83 8.98 -18.72 11.92
CA TYR A 83 8.61 -17.35 12.30
C TYR A 83 9.51 -16.73 13.39
N TYR A 84 10.52 -17.48 13.87
CA TYR A 84 11.34 -17.05 15.01
C TYR A 84 12.14 -15.77 14.71
N ARG A 85 12.56 -15.58 13.45
CA ARG A 85 13.09 -14.31 12.92
C ARG A 85 12.04 -13.53 12.13
N GLY A 86 11.03 -14.25 11.62
CA GLY A 86 10.09 -13.79 10.61
C GLY A 86 9.20 -12.67 11.09
N ARG A 87 9.28 -11.54 10.39
CA ARG A 87 8.32 -10.45 10.50
C ARG A 87 7.87 -10.14 9.08
N PRO A 88 6.82 -10.80 8.57
CA PRO A 88 6.33 -10.54 7.23
C PRO A 88 5.76 -9.13 7.11
N SER A 89 6.05 -8.44 6.00
CA SER A 89 5.79 -7.00 5.84
C SER A 89 4.80 -6.63 4.73
N GLY A 90 4.57 -7.52 3.77
CA GLY A 90 3.74 -7.26 2.59
C GLY A 90 2.90 -8.48 2.27
N LEU A 91 1.69 -8.21 1.78
CA LEU A 91 0.72 -9.21 1.33
C LEU A 91 0.07 -8.68 0.05
N SER A 92 -0.03 -9.54 -0.95
CA SER A 92 -0.78 -9.24 -2.18
C SER A 92 -1.28 -10.55 -2.80
N PHE A 93 -1.95 -10.47 -3.95
CA PHE A 93 -2.36 -11.64 -4.71
C PHE A 93 -1.69 -11.65 -6.08
N ASN A 94 -1.33 -12.85 -6.54
CA ASN A 94 -0.96 -13.07 -7.93
C ASN A 94 -2.23 -13.25 -8.81
N ASN A 95 -2.05 -13.38 -10.12
CA ASN A 95 -3.14 -13.52 -11.09
C ASN A 95 -3.96 -14.81 -10.92
N ALA A 96 -3.42 -15.83 -10.24
CA ALA A 96 -4.12 -17.07 -9.93
C ALA A 96 -4.98 -16.97 -8.65
N GLY A 97 -4.88 -15.86 -7.91
CA GLY A 97 -5.53 -15.69 -6.60
C GLY A 97 -4.77 -16.36 -5.46
N ASP A 98 -3.49 -16.68 -5.65
CA ASP A 98 -2.60 -17.13 -4.58
C ASP A 98 -1.99 -15.91 -3.87
N LEU A 99 -1.91 -16.00 -2.54
CA LEU A 99 -1.38 -14.99 -1.66
C LEU A 99 0.15 -14.96 -1.75
N LEU A 100 0.70 -13.81 -2.12
CA LEU A 100 2.12 -13.50 -2.05
C LEU A 100 2.44 -12.92 -0.68
N ILE A 101 3.52 -13.38 -0.06
CA ILE A 101 3.92 -12.96 1.29
C ILE A 101 5.39 -12.59 1.29
N ALA A 102 5.69 -11.33 1.62
CA ALA A 102 7.06 -10.92 1.87
C ALA A 102 7.52 -11.44 3.25
N ASP A 103 8.29 -12.54 3.27
CA ASP A 103 8.88 -13.13 4.49
C ASP A 103 10.22 -12.45 4.80
N THR A 104 10.12 -11.17 5.19
CA THR A 104 11.20 -10.17 5.20
C THR A 104 12.52 -10.64 5.79
N HIS A 105 12.50 -11.36 6.92
CA HIS A 105 13.72 -11.74 7.66
C HIS A 105 14.28 -13.11 7.26
N TYR A 106 13.64 -13.75 6.28
CA TYR A 106 14.15 -14.91 5.57
C TYR A 106 14.41 -14.58 4.10
N ASN A 107 14.42 -13.29 3.74
CA ASN A 107 14.95 -12.81 2.46
C ASN A 107 14.25 -13.45 1.27
N ARG A 108 12.94 -13.71 1.37
CA ARG A 108 12.17 -14.45 0.37
C ARG A 108 10.74 -13.95 0.24
N MET A 109 10.16 -14.20 -0.93
CA MET A 109 8.73 -14.13 -1.17
C MET A 109 8.15 -15.55 -1.15
N LEU A 110 7.14 -15.77 -0.33
CA LEU A 110 6.40 -17.03 -0.25
C LEU A 110 5.10 -16.92 -1.03
N VAL A 111 4.63 -18.06 -1.57
CA VAL A 111 3.32 -18.17 -2.21
C VAL A 111 2.46 -19.17 -1.46
N TYR A 112 1.21 -18.79 -1.20
CA TYR A 112 0.21 -19.62 -0.54
C TYR A 112 -1.08 -19.62 -1.33
N THR A 113 -1.75 -20.75 -1.43
CA THR A 113 -3.15 -20.75 -1.85
C THR A 113 -4.02 -19.97 -0.86
N SER A 114 -5.18 -19.49 -1.32
CA SER A 114 -6.15 -18.74 -0.51
C SER A 114 -6.71 -19.50 0.72
N ASP A 115 -6.54 -20.82 0.78
CA ASP A 115 -6.88 -21.68 1.93
C ASP A 115 -5.70 -21.98 2.86
N GLY A 116 -4.49 -21.47 2.56
CA GLY A 116 -3.33 -21.53 3.46
C GLY A 116 -2.35 -22.68 3.19
N ARG A 117 -2.41 -23.34 2.04
CA ARG A 117 -1.39 -24.31 1.63
C ARG A 117 -0.22 -23.59 0.97
N LYS A 118 0.99 -23.78 1.50
CA LYS A 118 2.22 -23.24 0.93
C LYS A 118 2.53 -23.88 -0.42
N LEU A 119 2.94 -23.07 -1.39
CA LEU A 119 3.42 -23.49 -2.71
C LEU A 119 4.95 -23.32 -2.76
N ASP A 120 5.68 -24.31 -2.21
CA ASP A 120 7.14 -24.22 -2.07
C ASP A 120 7.87 -23.97 -3.40
N GLU A 121 7.41 -24.57 -4.49
CA GLU A 121 8.00 -24.44 -5.82
C GLU A 121 7.91 -23.02 -6.41
N GLN A 122 7.02 -22.17 -5.88
CA GLN A 122 6.86 -20.78 -6.32
C GLN A 122 7.55 -19.78 -5.37
N THR A 123 8.24 -20.25 -4.33
CA THR A 123 9.01 -19.38 -3.44
C THR A 123 10.19 -18.78 -4.21
N ILE A 124 10.35 -17.46 -4.16
CA ILE A 124 11.47 -16.74 -4.79
C ILE A 124 12.37 -16.15 -3.69
N GLY A 125 13.68 -16.36 -3.81
CA GLY A 125 14.68 -15.90 -2.84
C GLY A 125 15.02 -16.93 -1.76
N GLY A 126 15.38 -16.45 -0.56
CA GLY A 126 15.81 -17.28 0.57
C GLY A 126 17.30 -17.21 0.87
N VAL A 127 18.03 -16.44 0.07
CA VAL A 127 19.47 -16.17 0.24
C VAL A 127 19.65 -14.67 0.48
N GLU A 128 20.32 -14.35 1.58
CA GLU A 128 20.73 -12.98 1.86
C GLU A 128 21.88 -12.57 0.94
N GLY A 129 21.72 -11.48 0.19
CA GLY A 129 22.79 -11.00 -0.67
C GLY A 129 22.35 -9.95 -1.69
N HIS A 130 23.24 -9.70 -2.65
CA HIS A 130 23.10 -8.66 -3.67
C HIS A 130 23.14 -9.21 -5.10
N GLY A 131 23.31 -10.53 -5.25
CA GLY A 131 23.26 -11.18 -6.56
C GLY A 131 21.82 -11.26 -7.11
N PRO A 132 21.67 -11.69 -8.37
CA PRO A 132 20.38 -12.01 -8.97
C PRO A 132 19.57 -13.01 -8.13
N GLY A 133 18.37 -12.62 -7.68
CA GLY A 133 17.49 -13.46 -6.86
C GLY A 133 17.88 -13.58 -5.39
N GLU A 134 18.94 -12.89 -4.95
CA GLU A 134 19.29 -12.72 -3.54
C GLU A 134 18.64 -11.43 -3.01
N PHE A 135 18.22 -11.42 -1.74
CA PHE A 135 17.54 -10.27 -1.15
C PHE A 135 18.15 -9.86 0.18
N GLY A 136 18.10 -8.58 0.52
CA GLY A 136 18.11 -8.09 1.89
C GLY A 136 16.75 -8.31 2.53
N PHE A 137 16.09 -7.23 2.96
CA PHE A 137 14.79 -7.32 3.61
C PHE A 137 13.65 -7.16 2.58
N VAL A 138 13.06 -8.27 2.14
CA VAL A 138 11.92 -8.25 1.22
C VAL A 138 10.76 -7.47 1.84
N THR A 139 10.20 -6.52 1.08
CA THR A 139 9.10 -5.66 1.54
C THR A 139 7.75 -6.09 1.04
N ASP A 140 7.66 -6.30 -0.28
CA ASP A 140 6.41 -6.59 -0.95
C ASP A 140 6.64 -7.24 -2.31
N ALA A 141 5.60 -7.80 -2.89
CA ALA A 141 5.64 -8.39 -4.22
C ALA A 141 4.33 -8.16 -4.98
N VAL A 142 4.41 -7.97 -6.29
CA VAL A 142 3.25 -7.91 -7.21
C VAL A 142 3.52 -8.74 -8.47
N GLN A 143 2.47 -9.01 -9.24
CA GLN A 143 2.57 -9.72 -10.52
C GLN A 143 1.95 -8.90 -11.65
N ASP A 144 2.63 -8.80 -12.80
CA ASP A 144 2.06 -8.18 -14.01
C ASP A 144 1.10 -9.11 -14.76
N SER A 145 0.40 -8.55 -15.76
CA SER A 145 -0.55 -9.29 -16.60
C SER A 145 0.07 -10.48 -17.36
N GLN A 146 1.39 -10.52 -17.52
CA GLN A 146 2.13 -11.62 -18.15
C GLN A 146 2.59 -12.69 -17.14
N GLY A 147 2.38 -12.44 -15.85
CA GLY A 147 2.76 -13.34 -14.78
C GLY A 147 4.16 -13.09 -14.20
N ASN A 148 4.87 -12.04 -14.61
CA ASN A 148 6.18 -11.73 -14.04
C ASN A 148 6.02 -11.14 -12.64
N TYR A 149 6.91 -11.51 -11.73
CA TYR A 149 6.92 -11.00 -10.37
C TYR A 149 7.85 -9.81 -10.23
N TYR A 150 7.45 -8.82 -9.44
CA TYR A 150 8.28 -7.68 -9.03
C TYR A 150 8.36 -7.71 -7.51
N ILE A 151 9.57 -7.83 -6.98
CA ILE A 151 9.82 -8.01 -5.54
C ILE A 151 10.70 -6.87 -5.05
N GLY A 152 10.16 -6.11 -4.10
CA GLY A 152 10.86 -5.00 -3.46
C GLY A 152 11.67 -5.47 -2.26
N GLU A 153 12.76 -4.77 -2.00
CA GLU A 153 13.56 -4.98 -0.80
C GLU A 153 14.10 -3.66 -0.26
N TYR A 154 14.34 -3.64 1.04
CA TYR A 154 15.04 -2.54 1.69
C TYR A 154 16.28 -3.00 2.44
N GLY A 155 17.10 -2.03 2.85
CA GLY A 155 18.26 -2.22 3.69
C GLY A 155 19.50 -1.68 3.02
N GLN A 156 20.39 -2.57 2.61
CA GLN A 156 21.65 -2.16 1.97
C GLN A 156 21.49 -1.83 0.48
N PHE A 157 20.50 -2.43 -0.19
CA PHE A 157 20.37 -2.37 -1.64
C PHE A 157 19.23 -1.45 -2.11
N ASP A 158 18.13 -1.39 -1.35
CA ASP A 158 16.94 -0.57 -1.64
C ASP A 158 16.57 -0.63 -3.14
N ARG A 159 16.14 -1.81 -3.60
CA ARG A 159 15.94 -2.13 -5.02
C ARG A 159 14.67 -2.94 -5.26
N ILE A 160 14.30 -3.09 -6.52
CA ILE A 160 13.22 -3.96 -6.98
C ILE A 160 13.79 -4.90 -8.03
N GLN A 161 13.48 -6.19 -7.92
CA GLN A 161 13.90 -7.22 -8.85
C GLN A 161 12.68 -7.79 -9.60
N LYS A 162 12.81 -7.98 -10.91
CA LYS A 162 11.81 -8.61 -11.78
C LYS A 162 12.16 -10.07 -12.05
N PHE A 163 11.16 -10.94 -12.03
CA PHE A 163 11.29 -12.38 -12.28
C PHE A 163 10.24 -12.85 -13.28
N THR A 164 10.55 -13.89 -14.04
CA THR A 164 9.59 -14.60 -14.89
C THR A 164 8.49 -15.29 -14.06
N PRO A 165 7.40 -15.79 -14.68
CA PRO A 165 6.36 -16.54 -13.98
C PRO A 165 6.85 -17.81 -13.27
N ASP A 166 7.95 -18.41 -13.73
CA ASP A 166 8.63 -19.54 -13.11
C ASP A 166 9.76 -19.14 -12.14
N GLY A 167 9.82 -17.86 -11.76
CA GLY A 167 10.70 -17.34 -10.71
C GLY A 167 12.16 -17.16 -11.11
N GLN A 168 12.47 -17.14 -12.41
CA GLN A 168 13.82 -16.84 -12.91
C GLN A 168 14.06 -15.34 -12.92
N TYR A 169 15.21 -14.90 -12.43
CA TYR A 169 15.59 -13.50 -12.44
C TYR A 169 15.67 -12.94 -13.87
N LEU A 170 15.16 -11.73 -14.07
CA LEU A 170 15.24 -10.98 -15.33
C LEU A 170 16.19 -9.79 -15.22
N PHE A 171 15.82 -8.78 -14.41
CA PHE A 171 16.63 -7.59 -14.16
C PHE A 171 16.22 -6.92 -12.84
N GLU A 172 16.94 -5.88 -12.45
CA GLU A 172 16.65 -5.07 -11.27
C GLU A 172 16.86 -3.58 -11.54
N TRP A 173 16.26 -2.75 -10.70
CA TRP A 173 16.50 -1.31 -10.67
C TRP A 173 16.33 -0.76 -9.25
N GLY A 174 16.77 0.47 -9.04
CA GLY A 174 16.83 1.08 -7.71
C GLY A 174 18.26 1.34 -7.29
N GLY A 175 18.49 1.22 -5.98
CA GLY A 175 19.74 1.58 -5.32
C GLY A 175 19.46 2.59 -4.22
N HIS A 176 20.19 2.46 -3.11
CA HIS A 176 20.08 3.38 -1.98
C HIS A 176 20.39 4.82 -2.39
N GLY A 177 19.43 5.74 -2.20
CA GLY A 177 19.62 7.16 -2.44
C GLY A 177 18.33 7.95 -2.69
N SER A 178 18.48 9.25 -2.91
CA SER A 178 17.38 10.21 -3.05
C SER A 178 17.14 10.69 -4.48
N GLU A 179 18.00 10.33 -5.44
CA GLU A 179 17.82 10.73 -6.83
C GLU A 179 16.62 10.00 -7.48
N PRO A 180 16.05 10.52 -8.57
CA PRO A 180 15.03 9.81 -9.34
C PRO A 180 15.48 8.40 -9.74
N GLY A 181 14.65 7.39 -9.46
CA GLY A 181 14.99 5.98 -9.69
C GLY A 181 15.80 5.32 -8.58
N GLN A 182 16.23 6.05 -7.56
CA GLN A 182 16.80 5.51 -6.31
C GLN A 182 15.74 5.45 -5.22
N PHE A 183 15.97 4.63 -4.19
CA PHE A 183 15.05 4.46 -3.08
C PHE A 183 15.76 4.61 -1.73
N VAL A 184 15.01 5.00 -0.70
CA VAL A 184 15.41 4.83 0.68
C VAL A 184 14.26 4.14 1.40
N ARG A 185 14.47 2.87 1.75
CA ARG A 185 13.44 2.03 2.39
C ARG A 185 12.11 1.98 1.59
N PRO A 186 12.10 1.49 0.34
CA PRO A 186 10.85 1.27 -0.37
C PRO A 186 10.00 0.25 0.41
N GLN A 187 8.76 0.58 0.78
CA GLN A 187 7.95 -0.29 1.68
C GLN A 187 6.86 -1.11 1.00
N ASN A 188 6.31 -0.63 -0.12
CA ASN A 188 5.22 -1.29 -0.81
C ASN A 188 5.35 -1.06 -2.32
N ILE A 189 4.82 -2.02 -3.07
CA ILE A 189 4.70 -1.98 -4.52
C ILE A 189 3.24 -2.24 -4.87
N ALA A 190 2.65 -1.37 -5.71
CA ALA A 190 1.38 -1.65 -6.37
C ALA A 190 1.57 -1.67 -7.89
N ILE A 191 0.62 -2.28 -8.59
CA ILE A 191 0.62 -2.35 -10.04
C ILE A 191 -0.71 -1.81 -10.57
N ASP A 192 -0.66 -0.99 -11.62
CA ASP A 192 -1.87 -0.49 -12.30
C ASP A 192 -2.30 -1.37 -13.47
N GLU A 193 -3.43 -1.04 -14.08
CA GLU A 193 -3.99 -1.79 -15.21
C GLU A 193 -3.14 -1.72 -16.50
N GLN A 194 -2.09 -0.89 -16.51
CA GLN A 194 -1.12 -0.79 -17.59
C GLN A 194 0.21 -1.49 -17.25
N ASP A 195 0.24 -2.29 -16.18
CA ASP A 195 1.43 -2.93 -15.63
C ASP A 195 2.52 -1.95 -15.16
N HIS A 196 2.18 -0.68 -14.87
CA HIS A 196 3.15 0.22 -14.25
C HIS A 196 3.30 -0.08 -12.77
N ILE A 197 4.54 -0.02 -12.31
CA ILE A 197 4.95 -0.32 -10.93
C ILE A 197 5.00 0.97 -10.12
N TRP A 198 4.12 1.07 -9.13
CA TRP A 198 4.04 2.19 -8.19
C TRP A 198 4.75 1.82 -6.89
N VAL A 199 5.66 2.67 -6.43
CA VAL A 199 6.54 2.38 -5.29
C VAL A 199 6.39 3.43 -4.21
N ALA A 200 6.05 2.99 -3.00
CA ALA A 200 6.11 3.83 -1.80
C ALA A 200 7.57 3.95 -1.32
N ASP A 201 8.24 5.03 -1.72
CA ASP A 201 9.62 5.33 -1.34
C ASP A 201 9.65 6.05 0.02
N ALA A 202 9.48 5.24 1.08
CA ALA A 202 9.01 5.71 2.38
C ALA A 202 9.91 6.79 3.00
N CYS A 203 11.21 6.59 3.07
CA CYS A 203 12.11 7.56 3.71
C CYS A 203 12.46 8.76 2.80
N ASN A 204 12.14 8.70 1.50
CA ASN A 204 12.21 9.87 0.62
C ASN A 204 10.88 10.64 0.56
N HIS A 205 9.83 10.20 1.26
CA HIS A 205 8.54 10.90 1.36
C HIS A 205 7.86 11.13 0.00
N ARG A 206 7.96 10.15 -0.91
CA ARG A 206 7.48 10.28 -2.29
C ARG A 206 6.94 8.95 -2.81
N ILE A 207 6.18 9.04 -3.89
CA ILE A 207 5.77 7.91 -4.71
C ILE A 207 6.51 8.01 -6.05
N GLN A 208 7.02 6.88 -6.54
CA GLN A 208 7.65 6.78 -7.86
C GLN A 208 6.91 5.73 -8.70
N VAL A 209 6.74 6.00 -9.99
CA VAL A 209 6.02 5.11 -10.92
C VAL A 209 6.92 4.75 -12.09
N PHE A 210 6.99 3.47 -12.44
CA PHE A 210 7.88 2.94 -13.48
C PHE A 210 7.11 2.09 -14.49
N ASP A 211 7.48 2.18 -15.76
CA ASP A 211 7.22 1.10 -16.72
C ASP A 211 8.37 0.11 -16.60
N ALA A 212 8.09 -1.13 -16.24
CA ALA A 212 9.07 -2.19 -16.14
C ALA A 212 8.70 -3.41 -17.01
N THR A 213 7.82 -3.23 -18.00
CA THR A 213 7.32 -4.32 -18.86
C THR A 213 8.38 -4.85 -19.82
N GLY A 214 9.30 -3.99 -20.28
CA GLY A 214 10.44 -4.35 -21.14
C GLY A 214 11.63 -4.98 -20.39
N ASP A 215 12.84 -4.77 -20.93
CA ASP A 215 14.10 -5.31 -20.41
C ASP A 215 14.79 -4.39 -19.37
N LYS A 216 14.17 -3.26 -19.04
CA LYS A 216 14.62 -2.29 -18.03
C LYS A 216 13.43 -1.52 -17.47
N ALA A 217 13.60 -0.94 -16.28
CA ALA A 217 12.63 -0.01 -15.72
C ALA A 217 12.87 1.42 -16.23
N GLU A 218 11.80 2.08 -16.66
CA GLU A 218 11.78 3.48 -17.06
C GLU A 218 10.91 4.27 -16.10
N LEU A 219 11.49 5.29 -15.46
CA LEU A 219 10.76 6.17 -14.56
C LEU A 219 9.74 7.03 -15.34
N ILE A 220 8.46 6.89 -15.00
CA ILE A 220 7.36 7.64 -15.61
C ILE A 220 7.13 8.95 -14.87
N LYS A 221 6.95 8.89 -13.55
CA LYS A 221 6.62 10.05 -12.72
C LYS A 221 7.09 9.89 -11.28
N ILE A 222 7.29 11.03 -10.63
CA ILE A 222 7.55 11.16 -9.19
C ILE A 222 6.63 12.25 -8.66
N TRP A 223 6.01 12.00 -7.52
CA TRP A 223 5.23 13.01 -6.81
C TRP A 223 5.30 12.79 -5.30
N GLY A 224 4.86 13.79 -4.54
CA GLY A 224 5.00 13.84 -3.09
C GLY A 224 6.27 14.55 -2.63
N LYS A 225 6.24 15.02 -1.39
CA LYS A 225 7.35 15.67 -0.68
C LYS A 225 7.10 15.55 0.82
N SER A 226 8.16 15.67 1.62
CA SER A 226 8.03 15.65 3.08
C SER A 226 7.15 16.81 3.59
N GLY A 227 6.24 16.50 4.52
CA GLY A 227 5.42 17.51 5.19
C GLY A 227 4.16 16.94 5.87
N GLU A 228 3.30 17.83 6.35
CA GLU A 228 2.10 17.51 7.13
C GLU A 228 0.81 18.06 6.49
N GLN A 229 0.90 18.89 5.46
CA GLN A 229 -0.29 19.40 4.78
C GLN A 229 -0.91 18.34 3.86
N PRO A 230 -2.20 18.43 3.50
CA PRO A 230 -2.77 17.63 2.42
C PRO A 230 -1.92 17.77 1.14
N GLY A 231 -1.57 16.66 0.50
CA GLY A 231 -0.66 16.65 -0.65
C GLY A 231 0.82 16.38 -0.27
N GLU A 232 1.17 16.53 1.00
CA GLU A 232 2.51 16.21 1.53
C GLU A 232 2.49 14.83 2.21
N LEU A 233 3.65 14.17 2.26
CA LEU A 233 3.79 12.80 2.73
C LEU A 233 4.79 12.71 3.89
N SER A 234 4.49 11.88 4.88
CA SER A 234 5.43 11.49 5.94
C SER A 234 5.49 9.97 6.09
N TYR A 235 6.55 9.37 5.54
CA TYR A 235 6.75 7.93 5.52
C TYR A 235 5.55 7.17 4.93
N PRO A 236 5.25 7.32 3.62
CA PRO A 236 4.24 6.50 2.97
C PRO A 236 4.68 5.04 3.04
N TYR A 237 3.89 4.19 3.69
CA TYR A 237 4.26 2.79 3.92
C TYR A 237 3.55 1.84 2.98
N ASP A 238 2.33 2.17 2.58
CA ASP A 238 1.51 1.34 1.71
C ASP A 238 0.63 2.23 0.81
N LEU A 239 0.33 1.74 -0.39
CA LEU A 239 -0.56 2.38 -1.33
C LEU A 239 -1.41 1.37 -2.10
N VAL A 240 -2.63 1.76 -2.43
CA VAL A 240 -3.55 0.95 -3.25
C VAL A 240 -4.23 1.84 -4.29
N LEU A 241 -4.37 1.31 -5.50
CA LEU A 241 -5.05 1.94 -6.63
C LEU A 241 -6.50 1.45 -6.67
N ASP A 242 -7.44 2.34 -7.00
CA ASP A 242 -8.87 1.98 -7.06
C ASP A 242 -9.39 1.57 -8.45
N GLY A 243 -8.51 1.59 -9.46
CA GLY A 243 -8.85 1.36 -10.87
C GLY A 243 -9.72 2.45 -11.52
N GLN A 244 -9.98 3.54 -10.79
CA GLN A 244 -10.87 4.65 -11.21
C GLN A 244 -10.14 5.99 -11.22
N GLY A 245 -8.81 5.97 -11.23
CA GLY A 245 -7.98 7.17 -11.30
C GLY A 245 -7.59 7.75 -9.93
N HIS A 246 -7.73 6.98 -8.84
CA HIS A 246 -7.27 7.39 -7.53
C HIS A 246 -6.27 6.41 -6.92
N VAL A 247 -5.44 6.96 -6.06
CA VAL A 247 -4.51 6.22 -5.21
C VAL A 247 -4.76 6.59 -3.75
N TYR A 248 -4.81 5.57 -2.90
CA TYR A 248 -4.93 5.71 -1.46
C TYR A 248 -3.57 5.40 -0.86
N VAL A 249 -3.06 6.28 0.00
CA VAL A 249 -1.74 6.13 0.63
C VAL A 249 -1.90 6.21 2.15
N ILE A 250 -1.36 5.22 2.86
CA ILE A 250 -1.27 5.26 4.32
C ILE A 250 0.11 5.76 4.73
N GLU A 251 0.12 6.73 5.64
CA GLU A 251 1.32 7.36 6.15
C GLU A 251 1.62 6.89 7.56
N PHE A 252 2.75 6.21 7.71
CA PHE A 252 3.24 5.79 9.01
C PHE A 252 3.56 7.00 9.91
N GLY A 253 4.18 8.04 9.32
CA GLY A 253 4.69 9.21 10.04
C GLY A 253 3.60 10.20 10.44
N ASN A 254 2.65 10.48 9.54
CA ASN A 254 1.54 11.40 9.82
C ASN A 254 0.33 10.70 10.46
N HIS A 255 0.35 9.36 10.59
CA HIS A 255 -0.73 8.57 11.17
C HIS A 255 -2.08 8.83 10.48
N ARG A 256 -2.07 8.91 9.16
CA ARG A 256 -3.26 9.28 8.37
C ARG A 256 -3.29 8.51 7.06
N LEU A 257 -4.49 8.43 6.51
CA LEU A 257 -4.79 7.98 5.17
C LEU A 257 -5.05 9.21 4.30
N GLN A 258 -4.51 9.24 3.10
CA GLN A 258 -4.82 10.24 2.10
C GLN A 258 -5.28 9.56 0.79
N LYS A 259 -6.28 10.16 0.14
CA LYS A 259 -6.70 9.82 -1.22
C LYS A 259 -6.14 10.87 -2.17
N PHE A 260 -5.60 10.44 -3.31
CA PHE A 260 -5.03 11.33 -4.32
C PHE A 260 -5.55 11.00 -5.72
N THR A 261 -5.40 11.94 -6.64
CA THR A 261 -5.34 11.64 -8.09
C THR A 261 -4.07 10.85 -8.42
N LEU A 262 -4.00 10.26 -9.63
CA LEU A 262 -2.78 9.61 -10.13
C LEU A 262 -1.59 10.59 -10.37
N GLU A 263 -1.85 11.89 -10.24
CA GLU A 263 -0.88 12.98 -10.36
C GLU A 263 -0.39 13.48 -8.99
N GLY A 264 -0.90 12.92 -7.89
CA GLY A 264 -0.49 13.28 -6.53
C GLY A 264 -1.21 14.50 -5.95
N GLU A 265 -2.34 14.91 -6.53
CA GLU A 265 -3.19 15.94 -5.94
C GLU A 265 -4.05 15.32 -4.84
N SER A 266 -3.96 15.83 -3.60
CA SER A 266 -4.76 15.31 -2.48
C SER A 266 -6.25 15.63 -2.66
N LEU A 267 -7.06 14.58 -2.59
CA LEU A 267 -8.51 14.61 -2.69
C LEU A 267 -9.21 14.38 -1.35
N GLY A 268 -8.49 14.06 -0.28
CA GLY A 268 -9.11 13.82 1.01
C GLY A 268 -8.12 13.22 2.01
N VAL A 269 -8.36 13.49 3.30
CA VAL A 269 -7.52 13.03 4.40
C VAL A 269 -8.42 12.47 5.50
N TRP A 270 -8.02 11.35 6.09
CA TRP A 270 -8.69 10.76 7.24
C TRP A 270 -7.68 10.22 8.26
N GLY A 271 -8.02 10.27 9.54
CA GLY A 271 -7.16 9.83 10.63
C GLY A 271 -6.41 10.97 11.32
N GLY A 272 -5.36 10.59 12.03
CA GLY A 272 -4.56 11.46 12.89
C GLY A 272 -4.06 10.67 14.09
N ASN A 273 -2.96 11.12 14.72
CA ASN A 273 -2.36 10.40 15.84
C ASN A 273 -3.35 10.19 17.00
N GLY A 274 -3.52 8.95 17.45
CA GLY A 274 -4.29 8.64 18.65
C GLY A 274 -4.80 7.20 18.72
N ARG A 275 -5.74 6.96 19.64
CA ARG A 275 -6.24 5.61 19.98
C ARG A 275 -7.75 5.46 19.90
N GLU A 276 -8.48 6.57 19.78
CA GLU A 276 -9.93 6.53 19.64
C GLU A 276 -10.34 6.11 18.22
N PRO A 277 -11.58 5.63 17.99
CA PRO A 277 -12.10 5.45 16.64
C PRO A 277 -11.95 6.72 15.80
N GLY A 278 -11.44 6.60 14.57
CA GLY A 278 -11.11 7.74 13.72
C GLY A 278 -9.71 8.31 13.93
N GLN A 279 -8.95 7.80 14.90
CA GLN A 279 -7.53 8.07 15.08
C GLN A 279 -6.71 6.81 14.77
N LEU A 280 -5.47 7.00 14.37
CA LEU A 280 -4.51 5.95 14.02
C LEU A 280 -3.24 6.09 14.84
N PHE A 281 -2.58 4.96 15.10
CA PHE A 281 -1.27 4.94 15.72
C PHE A 281 -0.32 4.00 14.98
N CYS A 282 0.65 4.60 14.30
CA CYS A 282 1.58 3.92 13.40
C CYS A 282 0.85 2.93 12.48
N PRO A 283 -0.08 3.37 11.62
CA PRO A 283 -0.73 2.48 10.68
C PRO A 283 0.30 1.98 9.64
N TRP A 284 0.18 0.73 9.20
CA TRP A 284 1.15 0.13 8.28
C TRP A 284 0.61 -0.09 6.88
N ALA A 285 -0.63 -0.55 6.76
CA ALA A 285 -1.18 -1.05 5.51
C ALA A 285 -2.65 -0.68 5.33
N LEU A 286 -3.13 -0.74 4.10
CA LEU A 286 -4.53 -0.52 3.75
C LEU A 286 -4.98 -1.48 2.63
N ALA A 287 -6.29 -1.75 2.56
CA ALA A 287 -6.89 -2.48 1.44
C ALA A 287 -8.22 -1.84 1.02
N LEU A 288 -8.58 -1.93 -0.26
CA LEU A 288 -9.88 -1.48 -0.78
C LEU A 288 -10.79 -2.68 -1.03
N ASP A 289 -12.00 -2.64 -0.48
CA ASP A 289 -13.04 -3.60 -0.87
C ASP A 289 -13.77 -3.19 -2.16
N SER A 290 -14.53 -4.13 -2.74
CA SER A 290 -15.29 -3.93 -3.97
C SER A 290 -16.34 -2.79 -3.90
N GLN A 291 -16.62 -2.24 -2.71
CA GLN A 291 -17.50 -1.09 -2.53
C GLN A 291 -16.74 0.24 -2.43
N GLY A 292 -15.42 0.21 -2.63
CA GLY A 292 -14.52 1.36 -2.53
C GLY A 292 -14.31 1.84 -1.09
N ARG A 293 -14.47 0.97 -0.10
CA ARG A 293 -14.19 1.29 1.31
C ARG A 293 -12.78 0.85 1.65
N VAL A 294 -12.10 1.65 2.46
CA VAL A 294 -10.71 1.43 2.87
C VAL A 294 -10.68 0.74 4.22
N HIS A 295 -9.93 -0.35 4.32
CA HIS A 295 -9.62 -1.06 5.55
C HIS A 295 -8.20 -0.72 5.97
N VAL A 296 -8.05 0.06 7.04
CA VAL A 296 -6.75 0.52 7.54
C VAL A 296 -6.26 -0.39 8.66
N ILE A 297 -5.03 -0.86 8.52
CA ILE A 297 -4.32 -1.63 9.54
C ILE A 297 -3.67 -0.67 10.54
N ASP A 298 -4.35 -0.45 11.67
CA ASP A 298 -3.98 0.47 12.74
C ASP A 298 -3.05 -0.24 13.75
N SER A 299 -1.80 -0.44 13.32
CA SER A 299 -0.92 -1.47 13.87
C SER A 299 -0.63 -1.34 15.36
N ASN A 300 -0.27 -0.16 15.87
CA ASN A 300 0.02 -0.03 17.31
C ASN A 300 -1.26 0.05 18.17
N ASN A 301 -2.44 0.19 17.57
CA ASN A 301 -3.71 0.01 18.24
C ASN A 301 -4.26 -1.42 18.11
N HIS A 302 -3.55 -2.33 17.42
CA HIS A 302 -3.88 -3.75 17.32
C HIS A 302 -5.26 -4.04 16.72
N ARG A 303 -5.69 -3.20 15.78
CA ARG A 303 -7.05 -3.22 15.23
C ARG A 303 -7.07 -2.86 13.76
N VAL A 304 -8.24 -3.02 13.15
CA VAL A 304 -8.58 -2.60 11.79
C VAL A 304 -9.70 -1.58 11.87
N GLN A 305 -9.65 -0.56 11.02
CA GLN A 305 -10.73 0.43 10.88
C GLN A 305 -11.17 0.52 9.43
N ARG A 306 -12.48 0.44 9.18
CA ARG A 306 -13.06 0.61 7.84
C ARG A 306 -13.65 2.01 7.69
N VAL A 307 -13.35 2.68 6.58
CA VAL A 307 -13.80 4.04 6.28
C VAL A 307 -14.11 4.21 4.78
N LYS A 308 -14.85 5.26 4.43
CA LYS A 308 -15.07 5.71 3.05
C LYS A 308 -14.57 7.14 2.87
N LEU A 309 -13.84 7.39 1.78
CA LEU A 309 -13.13 8.62 1.43
C LEU A 309 -13.46 9.08 0.01
#